data_AF-A0A847PW19-F1
#
_entry.id   AF-A0A847PW19-F1
#
_cell.length_a   1.000
_cell.length_b   1.000
_cell.length_c   1.000
_cell.angle_alpha   90.00
_cell.angle_beta   90.00
_cell.angle_gamma   90.00
#
_symmetry.space_group_name_H-M   'P 1'
#
loop_
_entity.id
_entity.type
_entity.pdbx_description
1 polymer ?
#
loop_
_entity_poly.entity_id
_entity_poly.type
_entity_poly.pdbx_seq_one_letter_code
_entity_poly.pdbx_strand_id
1 'polypeptide(L)'
;MPLLALLASVLVIAGVSSGSVQAGDSLEWVLRTGGITDRQLAPGHQARQMLNLIDRFGPDFDTAGYRPPYATPSSVPEILVSEGVDMERALRERLLAGDRTALVPLVLFLVGSGCIERAEACMEGMGILLPANRRDLALAAAWFGRHDLYSYAVMLPEPPPDLEGDDYGPTIATVIAAGWMSLAPGGGFLGSELVSSEDLERLSARFPGLSMPEGRDWVAVSELDSMFSTAGVQDAR
;
A
#
# COMPACT_ATOMS: atom_id res chain seq x y z
N MET A 1 14.65 -36.48 15.86
CA MET A 1 16.08 -36.13 16.06
C MET A 1 16.90 -37.29 15.54
N PRO A 2 17.89 -37.13 14.64
CA PRO A 2 18.57 -35.91 14.10
C PRO A 2 18.21 -35.67 12.61
N LEU A 3 18.35 -34.49 11.97
CA LEU A 3 19.42 -33.46 11.81
C LEU A 3 20.60 -33.88 10.91
N LEU A 4 20.66 -33.21 9.74
CA LEU A 4 21.82 -32.79 8.92
C LEU A 4 22.59 -33.80 8.04
N ALA A 5 22.46 -33.62 6.71
CA ALA A 5 23.55 -33.20 5.81
C ALA A 5 22.96 -32.90 4.40
N LEU A 6 22.87 -31.63 3.97
CA LEU A 6 23.88 -30.84 3.24
C LEU A 6 24.02 -31.20 1.73
N LEU A 7 23.40 -30.35 0.91
CA LEU A 7 23.91 -29.66 -0.30
C LEU A 7 24.38 -30.41 -1.58
N ALA A 8 23.89 -29.83 -2.70
CA ALA A 8 24.36 -29.85 -4.10
C ALA A 8 23.93 -31.08 -4.95
N SER A 9 23.25 -30.98 -6.09
CA SER A 9 23.40 -30.06 -7.24
C SER A 9 22.08 -30.07 -8.06
N VAL A 10 21.44 -28.95 -8.42
CA VAL A 10 21.61 -28.10 -9.62
C VAL A 10 21.25 -28.77 -10.97
N LEU A 11 20.18 -28.21 -11.60
CA LEU A 11 19.74 -28.22 -13.03
C LEU A 11 19.11 -29.53 -13.59
N VAL A 12 17.99 -29.58 -14.34
CA VAL A 12 17.25 -28.55 -15.10
C VAL A 12 15.89 -29.09 -15.66
N ILE A 13 14.99 -28.15 -16.00
CA ILE A 13 13.90 -28.15 -17.02
C ILE A 13 12.46 -28.64 -16.69
N ALA A 14 11.59 -27.61 -16.65
CA ALA A 14 10.24 -27.41 -17.19
C ALA A 14 9.02 -28.20 -16.69
N GLY A 15 8.01 -27.43 -16.29
CA GLY A 15 6.62 -27.86 -16.17
C GLY A 15 5.72 -26.71 -15.70
N VAL A 16 5.07 -26.05 -16.67
CA VAL A 16 4.03 -25.01 -16.56
C VAL A 16 2.90 -25.38 -15.58
N SER A 17 2.45 -24.45 -14.72
CA SER A 17 1.05 -23.94 -14.66
C SER A 17 0.72 -23.22 -13.34
N SER A 18 -0.23 -22.28 -13.42
CA SER A 18 -0.89 -21.46 -12.38
C SER A 18 -0.04 -20.39 -11.67
N GLY A 19 0.07 -19.22 -12.31
CA GLY A 19 0.60 -18.01 -11.71
C GLY A 19 -0.37 -17.41 -10.70
N SER A 20 -0.11 -17.66 -9.42
CA SER A 20 -0.48 -16.74 -8.35
C SER A 20 0.27 -15.44 -8.60
N VAL A 21 -0.42 -14.36 -8.95
CA VAL A 21 0.21 -13.02 -9.00
C VAL A 21 0.53 -12.64 -7.56
N GLN A 22 1.80 -12.73 -7.21
CA GLN A 22 2.31 -12.54 -5.86
C GLN A 22 2.44 -11.04 -5.58
N ALA A 23 1.95 -10.61 -4.42
CA ALA A 23 2.30 -9.33 -3.79
C ALA A 23 3.83 -9.12 -3.65
N GLY A 24 4.64 -10.18 -3.85
CA GLY A 24 6.09 -10.13 -3.91
C GLY A 24 6.68 -9.43 -5.14
N ASP A 25 5.99 -9.45 -6.28
CA ASP A 25 6.54 -8.89 -7.53
C ASP A 25 6.63 -7.35 -7.49
N SER A 26 5.70 -6.71 -6.77
CA SER A 26 5.68 -5.25 -6.59
C SER A 26 6.80 -4.77 -5.66
N LEU A 27 7.09 -5.52 -4.60
CA LEU A 27 8.14 -5.21 -3.64
C LEU A 27 9.54 -5.45 -4.23
N GLU A 28 9.68 -6.51 -5.05
CA GLU A 28 10.93 -6.79 -5.79
C GLU A 28 11.23 -5.71 -6.84
N TRP A 29 10.20 -5.15 -7.50
CA TRP A 29 10.34 -4.03 -8.43
C TRP A 29 10.81 -2.74 -7.74
N VAL A 30 10.23 -2.38 -6.59
CA VAL A 30 10.62 -1.20 -5.78
C VAL A 30 12.07 -1.31 -5.29
N LEU A 31 12.50 -2.52 -4.91
CA LEU A 31 13.88 -2.77 -4.47
C LEU A 31 14.90 -2.76 -5.63
N ARG A 32 14.48 -3.08 -6.87
CA ARG A 32 15.35 -3.10 -8.06
C ARG A 32 15.48 -1.77 -8.78
N THR A 33 14.46 -0.89 -8.73
CA THR A 33 14.40 0.34 -9.55
C THR A 33 14.95 1.60 -8.88
N GLY A 34 15.43 1.52 -7.63
CA GLY A 34 16.34 2.54 -7.09
C GLY A 34 15.68 3.89 -6.76
N GLY A 35 14.45 3.88 -6.24
CA GLY A 35 13.80 5.06 -5.65
C GLY A 35 14.42 5.55 -4.34
N ILE A 36 15.69 5.24 -4.04
CA ILE A 36 16.40 5.82 -2.90
C ILE A 36 16.83 7.22 -3.33
N THR A 37 16.00 8.22 -3.06
CA THR A 37 16.46 9.61 -3.16
C THR A 37 17.68 9.79 -2.27
N ASP A 38 18.81 10.14 -2.87
CA ASP A 38 20.12 10.34 -2.22
C ASP A 38 20.10 11.62 -1.35
N ARG A 39 19.23 11.65 -0.34
CA ARG A 39 19.36 12.59 0.78
C ARG A 39 20.37 11.98 1.73
N GLN A 40 21.63 12.38 1.56
CA GLN A 40 22.76 12.13 2.46
C GLN A 40 22.49 12.73 3.86
N LEU A 41 21.60 12.13 4.63
CA LEU A 41 21.57 12.27 6.08
C LEU A 41 22.43 11.15 6.66
N ALA A 42 23.22 11.47 7.70
CA ALA A 42 24.00 10.47 8.40
C ALA A 42 23.10 9.27 8.79
N PRO A 43 23.55 8.01 8.64
CA PRO A 43 22.70 6.83 8.78
C PRO A 43 21.85 6.80 10.07
N GLY A 44 22.42 7.28 11.19
CA GLY A 44 21.71 7.38 12.46
C GLY A 44 20.66 8.48 12.53
N HIS A 45 20.76 9.54 11.71
CA HIS A 45 19.77 10.62 11.66
C HIS A 45 18.52 10.21 10.87
N GLN A 46 18.71 9.44 9.79
CA GLN A 46 17.62 8.88 8.98
C GLN A 46 16.88 7.78 9.75
N ALA A 47 17.62 6.87 10.41
CA ALA A 47 17.02 5.84 11.27
C ALA A 47 16.25 6.43 12.47
N ARG A 48 16.71 7.55 13.05
CA ARG A 48 15.98 8.27 14.10
C ARG A 48 14.71 8.95 13.59
N GLN A 49 14.73 9.54 12.40
CA GLN A 49 13.52 10.10 11.79
C GLN A 49 12.48 9.00 11.49
N MET A 50 12.92 7.88 10.93
CA MET A 50 12.09 6.68 10.73
C MET A 50 11.47 6.18 12.05
N LEU A 51 12.26 6.03 13.11
CA LEU A 51 11.74 5.55 14.40
C LEU A 51 10.82 6.56 15.08
N ASN A 52 11.08 7.86 14.95
CA ASN A 52 10.15 8.89 15.40
C ASN A 52 8.83 8.83 14.63
N LEU A 53 8.84 8.50 13.33
CA LEU A 53 7.60 8.28 12.56
C LEU A 53 6.85 7.07 13.09
N ILE A 54 7.53 5.94 13.33
CA ILE A 54 6.89 4.72 13.85
C ILE A 54 6.39 4.92 15.30
N ASP A 55 7.14 5.63 16.15
CA ASP A 55 6.76 5.90 17.54
C ASP A 55 5.61 6.90 17.64
N ARG A 56 5.41 7.75 16.62
CA ARG A 56 4.20 8.59 16.49
C ARG A 56 2.93 7.76 16.35
N PHE A 57 3.05 6.54 15.82
CA PHE A 57 1.95 5.58 15.73
C PHE A 57 1.81 4.72 17.01
N GLY A 58 2.71 4.86 18.00
CA GLY A 58 2.60 4.30 19.35
C GLY A 58 2.58 2.75 19.46
N PRO A 59 2.95 2.19 20.62
CA PRO A 59 2.69 0.77 20.93
C PRO A 59 1.22 0.51 21.31
N ASP A 60 0.48 1.57 21.67
CA ASP A 60 -0.93 1.52 22.06
C ASP A 60 -1.91 1.58 20.87
N PHE A 61 -1.43 1.37 19.63
CA PHE A 61 -2.29 1.02 18.50
C PHE A 61 -2.73 -0.45 18.58
N ASP A 62 -3.08 -0.88 19.79
CA ASP A 62 -3.73 -2.13 20.06
C ASP A 62 -5.22 -1.91 19.75
N THR A 63 -5.63 -2.28 18.54
CA THR A 63 -6.97 -2.76 18.13
C THR A 63 -8.24 -1.94 18.45
N ALA A 64 -8.19 -0.82 19.17
CA ALA A 64 -9.34 -0.06 19.62
C ALA A 64 -9.53 1.27 18.85
N GLY A 65 -9.91 1.17 17.58
CA GLY A 65 -10.84 2.15 17.00
C GLY A 65 -10.32 3.21 16.04
N TYR A 66 -9.02 3.24 15.69
CA TYR A 66 -8.57 3.97 14.50
C TYR A 66 -8.00 2.98 13.47
N ARG A 67 -8.86 2.51 12.57
CA ARG A 67 -8.41 2.00 11.27
C ARG A 67 -8.37 3.21 10.33
N PRO A 68 -7.26 3.50 9.62
CA PRO A 68 -7.42 4.26 8.39
C PRO A 68 -8.46 3.50 7.53
N PRO A 69 -9.39 4.18 6.85
CA PRO A 69 -10.57 3.55 6.25
C PRO A 69 -10.27 2.50 5.16
N TYR A 70 -8.98 2.25 4.86
CA TYR A 70 -8.50 1.30 3.85
C TYR A 70 -7.62 0.17 4.41
N ALA A 71 -7.42 0.11 5.73
CA ALA A 71 -6.75 -1.03 6.36
C ALA A 71 -7.57 -2.30 6.10
N THR A 72 -7.04 -3.21 5.27
CA THR A 72 -7.66 -4.52 5.01
C THR A 72 -7.78 -5.30 6.32
N PRO A 73 -8.90 -6.00 6.57
CA PRO A 73 -9.00 -6.90 7.71
C PRO A 73 -8.07 -8.10 7.47
N SER A 74 -6.85 -8.03 7.99
CA SER A 74 -5.96 -9.19 7.99
C SER A 74 -6.47 -10.20 9.02
N SER A 75 -6.87 -11.38 8.54
CA SER A 75 -7.14 -12.55 9.37
C SER A 75 -5.83 -13.10 9.92
N VAL A 76 -5.30 -12.51 11.00
CA VAL A 76 -4.14 -13.03 11.73
C VAL A 76 -4.60 -13.61 13.06
N PRO A 77 -4.23 -14.86 13.40
CA PRO A 77 -4.53 -15.44 14.70
C PRO A 77 -3.71 -14.77 15.81
N GLU A 78 -4.39 -14.42 16.90
CA GLU A 78 -3.93 -13.73 18.14
C GLU A 78 -2.82 -14.44 18.95
N ILE A 79 -2.14 -15.43 18.40
CA ILE A 79 -1.23 -16.30 19.14
C ILE A 79 0.21 -16.05 18.67
N LEU A 80 0.84 -14.94 19.08
CA LEU A 80 2.33 -14.73 19.04
C LEU A 80 2.81 -13.35 19.59
N VAL A 81 2.03 -12.67 20.44
CA VAL A 81 2.29 -11.26 20.80
C VAL A 81 3.62 -11.05 21.57
N SER A 82 4.09 -12.02 22.36
CA SER A 82 5.29 -11.83 23.20
C SER A 82 6.63 -12.03 22.47
N GLU A 83 6.72 -12.96 21.51
CA GLU A 83 7.97 -13.18 20.73
C GLU A 83 8.14 -12.12 19.62
N GLY A 84 7.03 -11.55 19.15
CA GLY A 84 7.05 -10.50 18.13
C GLY A 84 7.65 -9.18 18.61
N VAL A 85 7.37 -8.78 19.86
CA VAL A 85 7.85 -7.49 20.41
C VAL A 85 9.38 -7.46 20.54
N ASP A 86 10.00 -8.58 20.91
CA ASP A 86 11.46 -8.66 21.04
C ASP A 86 12.16 -8.71 19.66
N MET A 87 11.55 -9.36 18.67
CA MET A 87 12.03 -9.36 17.28
C MET A 87 11.99 -7.96 16.68
N GLU A 88 10.88 -7.25 16.85
CA GLU A 88 10.73 -5.89 16.35
C GLU A 88 11.78 -4.94 16.96
N ARG A 89 11.94 -5.01 18.29
CA ARG A 89 12.93 -4.20 19.01
C ARG A 89 14.35 -4.46 18.51
N ALA A 90 14.73 -5.73 18.33
CA ALA A 90 16.05 -6.10 17.83
C ALA A 90 16.32 -5.56 16.41
N LEU A 91 15.32 -5.61 15.52
CA LEU A 91 15.44 -5.08 14.16
C LEU A 91 15.55 -3.55 14.15
N ARG A 92 14.79 -2.86 15.01
CA ARG A 92 14.88 -1.40 15.19
C ARG A 92 16.25 -0.97 15.72
N GLU A 93 16.81 -1.69 16.70
CA GLU A 93 18.15 -1.42 17.24
C GLU A 93 19.24 -1.58 16.18
N ARG A 94 19.14 -2.60 15.32
CA ARG A 94 20.05 -2.78 14.17
C ARG A 94 19.95 -1.61 13.19
N LEU A 95 18.73 -1.15 12.89
CA LEU A 95 18.55 0.04 12.04
C LEU A 95 19.14 1.31 12.65
N LEU A 96 19.00 1.51 13.98
CA LEU A 96 19.64 2.63 14.69
C LEU A 96 21.16 2.57 14.63
N ALA A 97 21.73 1.36 14.66
CA ALA A 97 23.15 1.14 14.48
C ALA A 97 23.64 1.37 13.03
N GLY A 98 22.71 1.64 12.09
CA GLY A 98 23.00 1.91 10.69
C GLY A 98 22.97 0.67 9.79
N ASP A 99 22.55 -0.49 10.30
CA ASP A 99 22.42 -1.72 9.52
C ASP A 99 21.15 -1.67 8.65
N ARG A 100 21.30 -1.19 7.42
CA ARG A 100 20.21 -1.11 6.43
C ARG A 100 19.62 -2.47 6.05
N THR A 101 20.32 -3.58 6.31
CA THR A 101 19.80 -4.92 5.98
C THR A 101 18.64 -5.33 6.89
N ALA A 102 18.47 -4.67 8.03
CA ALA A 102 17.37 -4.91 8.95
C ALA A 102 16.02 -4.30 8.51
N LEU A 103 16.00 -3.45 7.47
CA LEU A 103 14.78 -2.79 7.00
C LEU A 103 13.77 -3.78 6.41
N VAL A 104 14.18 -4.59 5.44
CA VAL A 104 13.28 -5.55 4.77
C VAL A 104 12.70 -6.56 5.76
N PRO A 105 13.49 -7.19 6.66
CA PRO A 105 12.94 -8.04 7.70
C PRO A 105 11.96 -7.33 8.63
N LEU A 106 12.20 -6.06 9.00
CA LEU A 106 11.28 -5.28 9.84
C LEU A 106 9.96 -5.02 9.12
N VAL A 107 10.01 -4.60 7.86
CA VAL A 107 8.82 -4.38 7.02
C VAL A 107 8.02 -5.66 6.88
N LEU A 108 8.66 -6.79 6.55
CA LEU A 108 7.99 -8.09 6.43
C LEU A 108 7.37 -8.54 7.76
N PHE A 109 8.06 -8.33 8.88
CA PHE A 109 7.54 -8.61 10.21
C PHE A 109 6.29 -7.78 10.51
N LEU A 110 6.33 -6.47 10.24
CA LEU A 110 5.20 -5.56 10.46
C LEU A 110 4.00 -5.90 9.56
N VAL A 111 4.24 -6.18 8.28
CA VAL A 111 3.20 -6.62 7.34
C VAL A 111 2.57 -7.94 7.78
N GLY A 112 3.38 -8.93 8.16
CA GLY A 112 2.90 -10.21 8.67
C GLY A 112 2.08 -10.09 9.96
N SER A 113 2.33 -9.03 10.74
CA SER A 113 1.60 -8.70 11.97
C SER A 113 0.38 -7.80 11.74
N GLY A 114 0.09 -7.41 10.49
CA GLY A 114 -1.01 -6.51 10.15
C GLY A 114 -0.74 -5.02 10.46
N CYS A 115 0.48 -4.66 10.85
CA CYS A 115 0.89 -3.29 11.18
C CYS A 115 1.33 -2.53 9.92
N ILE A 116 0.42 -2.39 8.94
CA ILE A 116 0.74 -1.83 7.61
C ILE A 116 1.25 -0.40 7.71
N GLU A 117 0.62 0.47 8.49
CA GLU A 117 0.98 1.88 8.63
C GLU A 117 2.41 2.03 9.20
N ARG A 118 2.78 1.13 10.12
CA ARG A 118 4.13 1.11 10.70
C ARG A 118 5.16 0.60 9.69
N ALA A 119 4.78 -0.37 8.85
CA ALA A 119 5.62 -0.86 7.75
C ALA A 119 5.87 0.23 6.71
N GLU A 120 4.83 0.97 6.34
CA GLU A 120 4.90 2.14 5.44
C GLU A 120 5.79 3.24 6.04
N ALA A 121 5.60 3.57 7.32
CA ALA A 121 6.44 4.54 8.01
C ALA A 121 7.93 4.12 8.06
N CYS A 122 8.22 2.82 8.15
CA CYS A 122 9.59 2.30 8.04
C CYS A 122 10.18 2.58 6.65
N MET A 123 9.40 2.31 5.60
CA MET A 123 9.81 2.51 4.22
C MET A 123 10.00 4.00 3.92
N GLU A 124 9.04 4.85 4.30
CA GLU A 124 9.07 6.29 4.08
C GLU A 124 10.23 6.96 4.84
N GLY A 125 10.48 6.55 6.09
CA GLY A 125 11.62 7.04 6.87
C GLY A 125 12.98 6.75 6.22
N MET A 126 13.03 5.77 5.32
CA MET A 126 14.21 5.42 4.52
C MET A 126 14.20 6.06 3.12
N GLY A 127 13.23 6.93 2.84
CA GLY A 127 13.02 7.57 1.54
C GLY A 127 12.42 6.63 0.49
N ILE A 128 11.86 5.49 0.91
CA ILE A 128 11.18 4.54 0.03
C ILE A 128 9.69 4.86 0.09
N LEU A 129 9.19 5.45 -0.99
CA LEU A 129 7.78 5.73 -1.18
C LEU A 129 7.10 4.56 -1.88
N LEU A 130 5.92 4.18 -1.40
CA LEU A 130 5.12 3.13 -2.02
C LEU A 130 4.27 3.71 -3.15
N PRO A 131 4.35 3.15 -4.36
CA PRO A 131 3.52 3.62 -5.47
C PRO A 131 2.07 3.20 -5.24
N ALA A 132 1.16 4.15 -5.37
CA ALA A 132 -0.27 3.93 -5.28
C ALA A 132 -0.76 3.13 -6.47
N ASN A 133 -1.64 2.17 -6.19
CA ASN A 133 -2.37 1.43 -7.20
C ASN A 133 -3.75 2.06 -7.46
N ARG A 134 -4.43 1.58 -8.50
CA ARG A 134 -5.76 2.07 -8.90
C ARG A 134 -6.81 1.84 -7.82
N ARG A 135 -6.69 0.78 -7.01
CA ARG A 135 -7.56 0.55 -5.85
C ARG A 135 -7.36 1.62 -4.79
N ASP A 136 -6.12 1.97 -4.43
CA ASP A 136 -5.82 3.02 -3.44
C ASP A 136 -6.43 4.35 -3.88
N LEU A 137 -6.30 4.70 -5.17
CA LEU A 137 -6.89 5.90 -5.74
C LEU A 137 -8.42 5.88 -5.72
N ALA A 138 -9.06 4.76 -6.11
CA ALA A 138 -10.50 4.63 -6.08
C ALA A 138 -11.07 4.78 -4.67
N LEU A 139 -10.38 4.18 -3.70
CA LEU A 139 -10.74 4.24 -2.29
C LEU A 139 -10.60 5.66 -1.72
N ALA A 140 -9.49 6.34 -2.03
CA ALA A 140 -9.30 7.75 -1.70
C ALA A 140 -10.41 8.62 -2.32
N ALA A 141 -10.68 8.47 -3.62
CA ALA A 141 -11.76 9.18 -4.29
C ALA A 141 -13.12 8.91 -3.63
N ALA A 142 -13.42 7.66 -3.28
CA ALA A 142 -14.66 7.28 -2.63
C ALA A 142 -14.85 7.96 -1.27
N TRP A 143 -13.79 8.07 -0.48
CA TRP A 143 -13.85 8.72 0.83
C TRP A 143 -14.08 10.23 0.75
N PHE A 144 -13.29 10.91 -0.10
CA PHE A 144 -13.38 12.37 -0.26
C PHE A 144 -14.67 12.76 -0.99
N GLY A 145 -15.19 11.92 -1.87
CA GLY A 145 -16.43 12.11 -2.62
C GLY A 145 -17.66 11.38 -2.06
N ARG A 146 -17.60 10.79 -0.87
CA ARG A 146 -18.61 9.85 -0.33
C ARG A 146 -20.05 10.34 -0.36
N HIS A 147 -20.27 11.64 -0.22
CA HIS A 147 -21.61 12.22 -0.22
C HIS A 147 -22.27 12.17 -1.60
N ASP A 148 -21.49 12.35 -2.66
CA ASP A 148 -21.96 12.30 -4.05
C ASP A 148 -22.17 10.88 -4.54
N LEU A 149 -21.36 9.95 -4.04
CA LEU A 149 -21.46 8.54 -4.41
C LEU A 149 -22.73 7.87 -3.87
N TYR A 150 -23.44 8.49 -2.92
CA TYR A 150 -24.61 7.88 -2.29
C TYR A 150 -25.71 7.52 -3.30
N SER A 151 -25.97 8.39 -4.29
CA SER A 151 -26.97 8.13 -5.35
C SER A 151 -26.62 6.92 -6.22
N TYR A 152 -25.32 6.67 -6.41
CA TYR A 152 -24.81 5.52 -7.16
C TYR A 152 -24.77 4.26 -6.30
N ALA A 153 -24.39 4.38 -5.02
CA ALA A 153 -24.31 3.26 -4.09
C ALA A 153 -25.67 2.57 -3.88
N VAL A 154 -26.76 3.35 -3.87
CA VAL A 154 -28.14 2.82 -3.75
C VAL A 154 -28.52 1.92 -4.93
N MET A 155 -27.90 2.10 -6.10
CA MET A 155 -28.13 1.24 -7.26
C MET A 155 -27.44 -0.12 -7.14
N LEU A 156 -26.63 -0.32 -6.08
CA LEU A 156 -25.89 -1.56 -5.80
C LEU A 156 -25.16 -2.08 -7.05
N PRO A 157 -24.27 -1.28 -7.66
CA PRO A 157 -23.57 -1.68 -8.87
C PRO A 157 -22.78 -2.97 -8.63
N GLU A 158 -22.84 -3.88 -9.59
CA GLU A 158 -22.10 -5.14 -9.53
C GLU A 158 -20.59 -4.85 -9.58
N PRO A 159 -19.78 -5.45 -8.69
CA PRO A 159 -18.34 -5.37 -8.75
C PRO A 159 -17.79 -5.85 -10.10
N PRO A 160 -16.71 -5.24 -10.61
CA PRO A 160 -15.96 -5.77 -11.75
C PRO A 160 -15.52 -7.22 -11.49
N PRO A 161 -15.39 -8.07 -12.53
CA PRO A 161 -15.11 -9.51 -12.36
C PRO A 161 -13.85 -9.83 -11.55
N ASP A 162 -12.81 -9.00 -11.65
CA ASP A 162 -11.54 -9.13 -10.92
C ASP A 162 -11.61 -8.65 -9.47
N LEU A 163 -12.74 -8.08 -9.05
CA LEU A 163 -13.05 -7.64 -7.69
C LEU A 163 -14.20 -8.42 -7.06
N GLU A 164 -14.68 -9.49 -7.70
CA GLU A 164 -15.70 -10.37 -7.11
C GLU A 164 -15.19 -10.98 -5.81
N GLY A 165 -15.94 -10.78 -4.73
CA GLY A 165 -15.56 -11.25 -3.38
C GLY A 165 -14.55 -10.36 -2.66
N ASP A 166 -14.10 -9.25 -3.27
CA ASP A 166 -13.30 -8.25 -2.58
C ASP A 166 -14.18 -7.35 -1.71
N ASP A 167 -13.76 -7.10 -0.46
CA ASP A 167 -14.49 -6.25 0.49
C ASP A 167 -14.73 -4.83 -0.03
N TYR A 168 -13.84 -4.32 -0.89
CA TYR A 168 -13.95 -3.00 -1.51
C TYR A 168 -14.58 -3.02 -2.91
N GLY A 169 -14.90 -4.20 -3.44
CA GLY A 169 -15.54 -4.37 -4.74
C GLY A 169 -16.76 -3.46 -4.94
N PRO A 170 -17.74 -3.42 -4.01
CA PRO A 170 -18.92 -2.55 -4.13
C PRO A 170 -18.60 -1.06 -4.13
N THR A 171 -17.63 -0.63 -3.31
CA THR A 171 -17.19 0.77 -3.25
C THR A 171 -16.56 1.19 -4.58
N ILE A 172 -15.68 0.35 -5.13
CA ILE A 172 -15.02 0.61 -6.41
C ILE A 172 -16.04 0.57 -7.55
N ALA A 173 -17.00 -0.36 -7.53
CA ALA A 173 -18.10 -0.40 -8.48
C ALA A 173 -18.91 0.90 -8.49
N THR A 174 -19.10 1.50 -7.31
CA THR A 174 -19.79 2.79 -7.15
C THR A 174 -18.99 3.93 -7.78
N VAL A 175 -17.67 3.97 -7.58
CA VAL A 175 -16.77 4.96 -8.23
C VAL A 175 -16.81 4.83 -9.75
N ILE A 176 -16.84 3.60 -10.27
CA ILE A 176 -16.95 3.32 -11.71
C ILE A 176 -18.33 3.74 -12.24
N ALA A 177 -19.41 3.40 -11.53
CA ALA A 177 -20.78 3.76 -11.90
C ALA A 177 -21.00 5.28 -11.92
N ALA A 178 -20.30 6.01 -11.06
CA ALA A 178 -20.26 7.47 -11.06
C ALA A 178 -19.45 8.07 -12.23
N GLY A 179 -18.75 7.23 -13.01
CA GLY A 179 -17.91 7.66 -14.13
C GLY A 179 -16.58 8.28 -13.69
N TRP A 180 -16.20 8.15 -12.42
CA TRP A 180 -15.00 8.77 -11.87
C TRP A 180 -13.73 8.02 -12.24
N MET A 181 -13.84 6.69 -12.39
CA MET A 181 -12.80 5.83 -12.93
C MET A 181 -13.40 4.88 -13.97
N SER A 182 -12.55 4.13 -14.68
CA SER A 182 -13.01 3.27 -15.78
C SER A 182 -12.41 1.89 -15.74
N LEU A 183 -13.17 0.95 -16.31
CA LEU A 183 -12.71 -0.40 -16.53
C LEU A 183 -11.64 -0.41 -17.63
N ALA A 184 -10.72 -1.34 -17.51
CA ALA A 184 -9.79 -1.68 -18.58
C ALA A 184 -10.56 -2.28 -19.78
N PRO A 185 -9.97 -2.31 -20.99
CA PRO A 185 -10.62 -2.85 -22.20
C PRO A 185 -11.13 -4.30 -22.08
N GLY A 186 -10.61 -5.08 -21.12
CA GLY A 186 -11.06 -6.44 -20.82
C GLY A 186 -12.24 -6.54 -19.84
N GLY A 187 -12.79 -5.41 -19.38
CA GLY A 187 -13.92 -5.35 -18.44
C GLY A 187 -13.55 -5.45 -16.97
N GLY A 188 -12.29 -5.71 -16.64
CA GLY A 188 -11.78 -5.68 -15.26
C GLY A 188 -11.41 -4.26 -14.79
N PHE A 189 -11.32 -4.07 -13.48
CA PHE A 189 -10.82 -2.83 -12.88
C PHE A 189 -9.30 -2.78 -12.78
N LEU A 190 -8.63 -3.92 -12.64
CA LEU A 190 -7.17 -4.04 -12.49
C LEU A 190 -6.64 -3.22 -11.30
N GLY A 191 -7.23 -3.44 -10.13
CA GLY A 191 -6.96 -2.64 -8.93
C GLY A 191 -5.50 -2.66 -8.44
N SER A 192 -4.71 -3.67 -8.83
CA SER A 192 -3.29 -3.77 -8.50
C SER A 192 -2.36 -2.99 -9.44
N GLU A 193 -2.86 -2.48 -10.56
CA GLU A 193 -2.05 -1.65 -11.47
C GLU A 193 -1.75 -0.30 -10.84
N LEU A 194 -0.63 0.31 -11.22
CA LEU A 194 -0.28 1.64 -10.76
C LEU A 194 -1.28 2.69 -11.26
N VAL A 195 -1.46 3.74 -10.47
CA VAL A 195 -2.24 4.91 -10.88
C VAL A 195 -1.65 5.49 -12.17
N SER A 196 -2.48 5.61 -13.20
CA SER A 196 -2.11 6.25 -14.45
C SER A 196 -2.49 7.73 -14.49
N SER A 197 -1.90 8.49 -15.42
CA SER A 197 -2.33 9.87 -15.67
C SER A 197 -3.79 9.93 -16.14
N GLU A 198 -4.26 8.93 -16.89
CA GLU A 198 -5.65 8.86 -17.35
C GLU A 198 -6.62 8.72 -16.16
N ASP A 199 -6.27 7.92 -15.15
CA ASP A 199 -7.09 7.78 -13.94
C ASP A 199 -7.24 9.13 -13.22
N LEU A 200 -6.15 9.89 -13.09
CA LEU A 200 -6.16 11.22 -12.47
C LEU A 200 -6.90 12.24 -13.34
N GLU A 201 -6.74 12.21 -14.66
CA GLU A 201 -7.45 13.10 -15.59
C GLU A 201 -8.97 12.90 -15.51
N ARG A 202 -9.44 11.66 -15.42
CA ARG A 202 -10.88 11.38 -15.23
C ARG A 202 -11.38 11.92 -13.90
N LEU A 203 -10.64 11.67 -12.83
CA LEU A 203 -10.99 12.17 -11.49
C LEU A 203 -10.91 13.70 -11.40
N SER A 204 -10.09 14.36 -12.23
CA SER A 204 -9.94 15.82 -12.23
C SER A 204 -11.24 16.56 -12.54
N ALA A 205 -12.18 15.92 -13.25
CA ALA A 205 -13.52 16.46 -13.47
C ALA A 205 -14.30 16.64 -12.16
N ARG A 206 -14.05 15.80 -11.16
CA ARG A 206 -14.69 15.85 -9.84
C ARG A 206 -13.83 16.55 -8.80
N PHE A 207 -12.53 16.32 -8.84
CA PHE A 207 -11.52 16.82 -7.90
C PHE A 207 -10.53 17.70 -8.68
N PRO A 208 -10.87 18.96 -8.95
CA PRO A 208 -10.05 19.81 -9.80
C PRO A 208 -8.66 20.03 -9.18
N GLY A 209 -7.61 19.86 -9.98
CA GLY A 209 -6.24 19.98 -9.52
C GLY A 209 -5.59 18.66 -9.09
N LEU A 210 -6.29 17.53 -9.19
CA LEU A 210 -5.60 16.23 -9.25
C LEU A 210 -4.75 16.17 -10.52
N SER A 211 -3.45 15.99 -10.33
CA SER A 211 -2.48 15.80 -11.40
C SER A 211 -1.33 14.93 -10.93
N MET A 212 -0.58 14.37 -11.88
CA MET A 212 0.62 13.62 -11.54
C MET A 212 1.63 14.54 -10.83
N PRO A 213 2.35 14.08 -9.79
CA PRO A 213 3.41 14.85 -9.15
C PRO A 213 4.51 15.25 -10.13
N GLU A 214 5.04 16.46 -9.99
CA GLU A 214 6.11 16.94 -10.88
C GLU A 214 7.34 16.01 -10.84
N GLY A 215 7.82 15.63 -12.02
CA GLY A 215 9.01 14.80 -12.17
C GLY A 215 8.81 13.30 -11.90
N ARG A 216 7.57 12.83 -11.71
CA ARG A 216 7.24 11.40 -11.58
C ARG A 216 6.09 11.00 -12.48
N ASP A 217 6.06 9.71 -12.83
CA ASP A 217 4.99 9.03 -13.58
C ASP A 217 4.12 8.14 -12.67
N TRP A 218 4.25 8.29 -11.36
CA TRP A 218 3.49 7.58 -10.33
C TRP A 218 3.19 8.47 -9.12
N VAL A 219 2.17 8.09 -8.34
CA VAL A 219 1.73 8.78 -7.11
C VAL A 219 2.11 7.94 -5.90
N ALA A 220 2.65 8.53 -4.83
CA ALA A 220 2.85 7.77 -3.60
C ALA A 220 1.53 7.58 -2.83
N VAL A 221 1.34 6.44 -2.17
CA VAL A 221 0.16 6.19 -1.31
C VAL A 221 0.00 7.31 -0.27
N SER A 222 1.10 7.74 0.35
CA SER A 222 1.11 8.82 1.35
C SER A 222 0.74 10.20 0.78
N GLU A 223 0.76 10.39 -0.54
CA GLU A 223 0.43 11.64 -1.19
C GLU A 223 -1.07 11.78 -1.48
N LEU A 224 -1.80 10.65 -1.58
CA LEU A 224 -3.22 10.64 -1.95
C LEU A 224 -4.06 11.56 -1.06
N ASP A 225 -3.95 11.44 0.26
CA ASP A 225 -4.72 12.27 1.20
C ASP A 225 -4.47 13.77 0.97
N SER A 226 -3.21 14.16 0.72
CA SER A 226 -2.85 15.56 0.48
C SER A 226 -3.38 16.06 -0.86
N MET A 227 -3.34 15.22 -1.90
CA MET A 227 -3.85 15.54 -3.23
C MET A 227 -5.35 15.80 -3.21
N PHE A 228 -6.13 14.90 -2.61
CA PHE A 228 -7.58 15.05 -2.50
C PHE A 228 -8.00 16.18 -1.56
N SER A 229 -7.27 16.39 -0.46
CA SER A 229 -7.55 17.50 0.46
C SER A 229 -7.32 18.86 -0.20
N THR A 230 -6.34 18.96 -1.11
CA THR A 230 -5.99 20.21 -1.80
C THR A 230 -6.89 20.47 -3.01
N ALA A 231 -7.25 19.42 -3.77
CA ALA A 231 -8.09 19.54 -4.95
C ALA A 231 -9.50 20.08 -4.62
N GLY A 232 -10.00 19.81 -3.42
CA GLY A 232 -11.36 20.15 -3.04
C GLY A 232 -12.40 19.36 -3.81
N VAL A 233 -13.66 19.55 -3.44
CA VAL A 233 -14.80 18.78 -3.96
C VAL A 233 -15.71 19.78 -4.68
N GLN A 234 -15.79 19.75 -6.01
CA GLN A 234 -16.76 20.59 -6.75
C GLN A 234 -18.20 20.09 -6.57
N ASP A 235 -19.14 20.92 -6.15
CA ASP A 235 -20.55 20.52 -6.15
C ASP A 235 -21.01 20.25 -7.60
N ALA A 236 -21.48 19.03 -7.88
CA ALA A 236 -22.21 18.73 -9.10
C ALA A 236 -23.56 19.47 -9.05
N ARG A 237 -23.59 20.69 -9.61
CA ARG A 237 -24.82 21.46 -9.83
C ARG A 237 -25.50 21.04 -11.13
#